data_AF-A0A2E9MFP7-F1
#
_entry.id   AF-A0A2E9MFP7-F1
#
_cell.length_a   1.000
_cell.length_b   1.000
_cell.length_c   1.000
_cell.angle_alpha   90.00
_cell.angle_beta   90.00
_cell.angle_gamma   90.00
#
_symmetry.space_group_name_H-M   'P 1'
#
loop_
_entity.id
_entity.type
_entity.pdbx_description
1 polymer ?
#
loop_
_entity_poly.entity_id
_entity_poly.type
_entity_poly.pdbx_seq_one_letter_code
_entity_poly.pdbx_strand_id
1 'polypeptide(L)'
;MSFSIPFHPNYEQLRKQAKDLHKACGKGDSSALGLLVEHHPKYSGTSPDDAVDASLSDVQLALARAYQFSSWPQLQRSVQEIESVEARVDDLSKQFAGADTAGRQRLLEPVHDRKRFVDYSDGDTELSAPDARLVIANSEGYALWSKYESYVRLDPVVRDLIVAIREGEHDTVRSILAKTP
;
A
#
# COMPACT_ATOMS: atom_id res chain seq x y z
N MET A 1 11.42 16.74 4.80
CA MET A 1 11.46 15.54 5.65
C MET A 1 10.92 14.37 4.85
N SER A 2 11.54 13.18 4.89
CA SER A 2 11.00 12.00 4.20
C SER A 2 9.91 11.33 5.04
N PHE A 3 8.74 11.12 4.47
CA PHE A 3 7.64 10.40 5.10
C PHE A 3 7.71 8.92 4.72
N SER A 4 7.50 8.03 5.70
CA SER A 4 7.25 6.62 5.43
C SER A 4 5.74 6.38 5.39
N ILE A 5 5.27 5.50 4.51
CA ILE A 5 3.88 5.05 4.57
C ILE A 5 3.61 4.46 5.97
N PRO A 6 2.52 4.88 6.65
CA PRO A 6 2.12 4.28 7.92
C PRO A 6 1.98 2.76 7.84
N PHE A 7 2.02 2.08 8.99
CA PHE A 7 1.85 0.63 9.00
C PHE A 7 0.46 0.21 8.49
N HIS A 8 -0.59 0.96 8.88
CA HIS A 8 -1.96 0.82 8.36
C HIS A 8 -2.35 2.12 7.62
N PRO A 9 -1.93 2.29 6.36
CA PRO A 9 -2.28 3.48 5.61
C PRO A 9 -3.76 3.42 5.21
N ASN A 10 -4.38 4.59 5.09
CA ASN A 10 -5.76 4.69 4.64
C ASN A 10 -5.90 5.69 3.49
N TYR A 11 -6.52 5.25 2.38
CA TYR A 11 -6.62 6.06 1.18
C TYR A 11 -7.47 7.32 1.38
N GLU A 12 -8.58 7.23 2.12
CA GLU A 12 -9.43 8.39 2.40
C GLU A 12 -8.72 9.43 3.25
N GLN A 13 -7.99 8.99 4.28
CA GLN A 13 -7.14 9.84 5.10
C GLN A 13 -6.05 10.52 4.27
N LEU A 14 -5.41 9.79 3.36
CA LEU A 14 -4.42 10.36 2.45
C LEU A 14 -5.01 11.45 1.54
N ARG A 15 -6.22 11.24 0.98
CA ARG A 15 -6.92 12.28 0.20
C ARG A 15 -7.28 13.49 1.04
N LYS A 16 -7.69 13.27 2.29
CA LYS A 16 -8.03 14.34 3.22
C LYS A 16 -6.78 15.16 3.58
N GLN A 17 -5.66 14.50 3.85
CA GLN A 17 -4.37 15.14 4.10
C GLN A 17 -3.97 16.06 2.95
N ALA A 18 -4.08 15.60 1.70
CA ALA A 18 -3.78 16.46 0.54
C ALA A 18 -4.69 17.70 0.47
N LYS A 19 -5.98 17.56 0.77
CA LYS A 19 -6.94 18.69 0.80
C LYS A 19 -6.65 19.66 1.94
N ASP A 20 -6.30 19.15 3.11
CA ASP A 20 -6.00 19.96 4.28
C ASP A 20 -4.69 20.73 4.10
N LEU A 21 -3.66 20.09 3.51
CA LEU A 21 -2.42 20.76 3.10
C LEU A 21 -2.67 21.85 2.06
N HIS A 22 -3.50 21.60 1.05
CA HIS A 22 -3.85 22.62 0.06
C HIS A 22 -4.53 23.84 0.68
N LYS A 23 -5.46 23.62 1.62
CA LYS A 23 -6.08 24.72 2.38
C LYS A 23 -5.07 25.48 3.25
N ALA A 24 -4.06 24.80 3.80
CA ALA A 24 -3.01 25.42 4.60
C ALA A 24 -2.09 26.29 3.73
N CYS A 25 -1.74 25.83 2.52
CA CYS A 25 -0.95 26.62 1.55
C CYS A 25 -1.66 27.94 1.21
N GLY A 26 -2.95 27.89 0.88
CA GLY A 26 -3.75 29.09 0.59
C GLY A 26 -3.94 30.04 1.78
N LYS A 27 -3.57 29.63 3.00
CA LYS A 27 -3.55 30.47 4.20
C LYS A 27 -2.16 31.02 4.54
N GLY A 28 -1.14 30.72 3.72
CA GLY A 28 0.24 31.10 4.00
C GLY A 28 0.91 30.28 5.10
N ASP A 29 0.43 29.06 5.38
CA ASP A 29 1.05 28.21 6.39
C ASP A 29 2.48 27.82 5.99
N SER A 30 3.47 28.25 6.78
CA SER A 30 4.89 28.09 6.44
C SER A 30 5.33 26.63 6.33
N SER A 31 4.70 25.71 7.09
CA SER A 31 5.01 24.28 7.03
C SER A 31 4.48 23.66 5.74
N ALA A 32 3.24 23.98 5.36
CA ALA A 32 2.63 23.50 4.12
C ALA A 32 3.35 24.03 2.88
N LEU A 33 3.73 25.31 2.86
CA LEU A 33 4.52 25.91 1.78
C LEU A 33 5.94 25.32 1.73
N GLY A 34 6.56 25.08 2.89
CA GLY A 34 7.85 24.41 2.98
C GLY A 34 7.85 23.02 2.34
N LEU A 35 6.77 22.25 2.51
CA LEU A 35 6.61 20.94 1.87
C LEU A 35 6.59 21.04 0.34
N LEU A 36 5.94 22.06 -0.22
CA LEU A 36 5.94 22.31 -1.66
C LEU A 36 7.34 22.68 -2.17
N VAL A 37 8.02 23.61 -1.51
CA VAL A 37 9.38 24.04 -1.89
C VAL A 37 10.37 22.87 -1.81
N GLU A 38 10.25 22.02 -0.79
CA GLU A 38 11.15 20.88 -0.60
C GLU A 38 10.92 19.76 -1.62
N HIS A 39 9.66 19.40 -1.91
CA HIS A 39 9.35 18.17 -2.64
C HIS A 39 8.84 18.39 -4.07
N HIS A 40 8.43 19.60 -4.45
CA HIS A 40 7.83 19.87 -5.75
C HIS A 40 8.81 20.56 -6.72
N PRO A 41 9.05 20.00 -7.92
CA PRO A 41 10.00 20.56 -8.88
C PRO A 41 9.75 22.02 -9.27
N LYS A 42 8.47 22.42 -9.41
CA LYS A 42 8.08 23.79 -9.80
C LYS A 42 8.44 24.86 -8.75
N TYR A 43 8.48 24.49 -7.47
CA TYR A 43 8.68 25.42 -6.35
C TYR A 43 10.08 25.27 -5.73
N SER A 44 10.91 24.41 -6.31
CA SER A 44 12.27 24.19 -5.82
C SER A 44 13.10 25.45 -6.03
N GLY A 45 13.61 26.01 -4.93
CA GLY A 45 14.42 27.23 -4.95
C GLY A 45 13.62 28.54 -5.12
N THR A 46 12.28 28.50 -5.05
CA THR A 46 11.43 29.71 -5.04
C THR A 46 11.16 30.19 -3.61
N SER A 47 10.58 31.39 -3.46
CA SER A 47 10.08 31.81 -2.16
C SER A 47 8.87 30.95 -1.77
N PRO A 48 8.67 30.61 -0.49
CA PRO A 48 7.44 29.96 -0.02
C PRO A 48 6.18 30.74 -0.40
N ASP A 49 6.25 32.07 -0.46
CA ASP A 49 5.11 32.92 -0.85
C ASP A 49 4.63 32.66 -2.29
N ASP A 50 5.52 32.19 -3.18
CA ASP A 50 5.19 31.84 -4.56
C ASP A 50 4.34 30.55 -4.65
N ALA A 51 4.30 29.78 -3.57
CA ALA A 51 3.58 28.51 -3.47
C ALA A 51 2.17 28.64 -2.84
N VAL A 52 1.75 29.85 -2.45
CA VAL A 52 0.42 30.10 -1.83
C VAL A 52 -0.72 29.73 -2.78
N ASP A 53 -0.53 29.95 -4.08
CA ASP A 53 -1.50 29.63 -5.14
C ASP A 53 -1.28 28.23 -5.75
N ALA A 54 -0.57 27.34 -5.06
CA ALA A 54 -0.36 25.97 -5.53
C ALA A 54 -1.69 25.22 -5.70
N SER A 55 -1.83 24.53 -6.82
CA SER A 55 -3.02 23.74 -7.10
C SER A 55 -3.07 22.50 -6.21
N LEU A 56 -4.24 21.88 -6.07
CA LEU A 56 -4.37 20.59 -5.38
C LEU A 56 -3.46 19.53 -6.01
N SER A 57 -3.26 19.55 -7.32
CA SER A 57 -2.38 18.62 -8.02
C SER A 57 -0.90 18.84 -7.68
N ASP A 58 -0.48 20.09 -7.51
CA ASP A 58 0.89 20.41 -7.05
C ASP A 58 1.12 19.86 -5.63
N VAL A 59 0.15 20.06 -4.73
CA VAL A 59 0.20 19.53 -3.35
C VAL A 59 0.22 18.00 -3.34
N GLN A 60 -0.60 17.36 -4.17
CA GLN A 60 -0.62 15.90 -4.31
C GLN A 60 0.71 15.35 -4.81
N LEU A 61 1.36 16.02 -5.77
CA LEU A 61 2.68 15.60 -6.26
C LEU A 61 3.76 15.80 -5.20
N ALA A 62 3.75 16.94 -4.49
CA ALA A 62 4.68 17.20 -3.41
C ALA A 62 4.54 16.17 -2.29
N LEU A 63 3.31 15.85 -1.89
CA LEU A 63 3.02 14.81 -0.89
C LEU A 63 3.48 13.43 -1.37
N ALA A 64 3.21 13.06 -2.63
CA ALA A 64 3.70 11.80 -3.19
C ALA A 64 5.22 11.68 -3.12
N ARG A 65 5.94 12.73 -3.51
CA ARG A 65 7.41 12.78 -3.46
C ARG A 65 7.94 12.80 -2.03
N ALA A 66 7.21 13.40 -1.10
CA ALA A 66 7.52 13.37 0.32
C ALA A 66 7.42 11.93 0.88
N TYR A 67 6.48 11.12 0.37
CA TYR A 67 6.39 9.67 0.60
C TYR A 67 7.30 8.82 -0.31
N GLN A 68 8.22 9.44 -1.05
CA GLN A 68 9.17 8.78 -1.97
C GLN A 68 8.52 8.13 -3.22
N PHE A 69 7.31 8.54 -3.59
CA PHE A 69 6.66 8.16 -4.85
C PHE A 69 6.86 9.22 -5.92
N SER A 70 7.02 8.79 -7.18
CA SER A 70 7.24 9.72 -8.30
C SER A 70 5.98 10.48 -8.70
N SER A 71 4.79 9.96 -8.38
CA SER A 71 3.50 10.55 -8.73
C SER A 71 2.42 10.20 -7.71
N TRP A 72 1.39 11.05 -7.65
CA TRP A 72 0.22 10.81 -6.80
C TRP A 72 -0.50 9.49 -7.11
N PRO A 73 -0.77 9.12 -8.38
CA PRO A 73 -1.37 7.82 -8.69
C PRO A 73 -0.55 6.62 -8.19
N GLN A 74 0.79 6.70 -8.15
CA GLN A 74 1.61 5.63 -7.58
C GLN A 74 1.43 5.50 -6.06
N LEU A 75 1.45 6.62 -5.33
CA LEU A 75 1.18 6.59 -3.89
C LEU A 75 -0.23 6.04 -3.59
N GLN A 76 -1.24 6.46 -4.35
CA GLN A 76 -2.60 5.94 -4.21
C GLN A 76 -2.65 4.43 -4.40
N ARG A 77 -2.09 3.92 -5.52
CA ARG A 77 -2.03 2.47 -5.79
C ARG A 77 -1.32 1.71 -4.67
N SER A 78 -0.25 2.27 -4.12
CA SER A 78 0.47 1.62 -3.01
C SER A 78 -0.38 1.54 -1.74
N VAL A 79 -1.07 2.62 -1.37
CA VAL A 79 -1.93 2.63 -0.16
C VAL A 79 -3.14 1.72 -0.33
N GLN A 80 -3.79 1.79 -1.50
CA GLN A 80 -4.97 0.96 -1.80
C GLN A 80 -4.64 -0.53 -1.82
N GLU A 81 -3.45 -0.91 -2.30
CA GLU A 81 -3.00 -2.31 -2.27
C GLU A 81 -2.87 -2.81 -0.82
N ILE A 82 -2.21 -2.03 0.05
CA ILE A 82 -2.04 -2.38 1.46
C ILE A 82 -3.42 -2.50 2.14
N GLU A 83 -4.32 -1.53 1.92
CA GLU A 83 -5.69 -1.60 2.44
C GLU A 83 -6.46 -2.82 1.94
N SER A 84 -6.32 -3.16 0.66
CA SER A 84 -7.00 -4.31 0.07
C SER A 84 -6.53 -5.63 0.69
N VAL A 85 -5.23 -5.77 0.94
CA VAL A 85 -4.68 -6.96 1.61
C VAL A 85 -5.18 -7.07 3.04
N GLU A 86 -5.15 -5.99 3.82
CA GLU A 86 -5.67 -6.02 5.19
C GLU A 86 -7.19 -6.29 5.23
N ALA A 87 -7.96 -5.75 4.29
CA ALA A 87 -9.38 -6.07 4.16
C ALA A 87 -9.63 -7.55 3.85
N ARG A 88 -8.76 -8.20 3.07
CA ARG A 88 -8.83 -9.65 2.81
C ARG A 88 -8.50 -10.47 4.06
N VAL A 89 -7.57 -10.01 4.91
CA VAL A 89 -7.26 -10.65 6.21
C VAL A 89 -8.48 -10.59 7.13
N ASP A 90 -9.13 -9.43 7.22
CA ASP A 90 -10.35 -9.25 8.02
C ASP A 90 -11.52 -10.09 7.49
N ASP A 91 -11.69 -10.12 6.17
CA ASP A 91 -12.74 -10.91 5.51
C ASP A 91 -12.53 -12.42 5.72
N LEU A 92 -11.30 -12.90 5.59
CA LEU A 92 -10.95 -14.30 5.87
C LEU A 92 -11.31 -14.69 7.31
N SER A 93 -11.00 -13.81 8.28
CA SER A 93 -11.31 -14.05 9.69
C SER A 93 -12.82 -14.17 9.93
N LYS A 94 -13.62 -13.32 9.26
CA LYS A 94 -15.09 -13.37 9.32
C LYS A 94 -15.65 -14.64 8.65
N GLN A 95 -15.11 -15.01 7.49
CA GLN A 95 -15.50 -16.24 6.80
C GLN A 95 -15.19 -17.48 7.64
N PHE A 96 -14.02 -17.53 8.28
CA PHE A 96 -13.63 -18.63 9.15
C PHE A 96 -14.59 -18.78 10.34
N ALA A 97 -14.96 -17.67 10.98
CA ALA A 97 -15.91 -17.66 12.09
C ALA A 97 -17.32 -18.12 11.70
N GLY A 98 -17.78 -17.76 10.50
CA GLY A 98 -19.09 -18.17 9.98
C GLY A 98 -19.13 -19.56 9.34
N ALA A 99 -17.98 -20.20 9.09
CA ALA A 99 -17.90 -21.48 8.40
C ALA A 99 -18.15 -22.68 9.33
N ASP A 100 -18.61 -23.78 8.75
CA ASP A 100 -18.60 -25.11 9.38
C ASP A 100 -17.19 -25.72 9.35
N THR A 101 -16.98 -26.86 10.00
CA THR A 101 -15.67 -27.53 10.08
C THR A 101 -15.06 -27.76 8.68
N ALA A 102 -15.87 -28.24 7.73
CA ALA A 102 -15.43 -28.48 6.36
C ALA A 102 -15.09 -27.17 5.61
N GLY A 103 -15.81 -26.07 5.88
CA GLY A 103 -15.53 -24.75 5.35
C GLY A 103 -14.24 -24.16 5.92
N ARG A 104 -14.01 -24.27 7.22
CA ARG A 104 -12.75 -23.86 7.86
C ARG A 104 -11.57 -24.64 7.29
N GLN A 105 -11.72 -25.95 7.10
CA GLN A 105 -10.67 -26.77 6.51
C GLN A 105 -10.33 -26.33 5.08
N ARG A 106 -11.33 -25.98 4.27
CA ARG A 106 -11.14 -25.41 2.92
C ARG A 106 -10.40 -24.08 2.94
N LEU A 107 -10.77 -23.17 3.85
CA LEU A 107 -10.10 -21.87 4.01
C LEU A 107 -8.61 -22.02 4.39
N LEU A 108 -8.23 -23.12 5.05
CA LEU A 108 -6.85 -23.42 5.44
C LEU A 108 -6.07 -24.26 4.41
N GLU A 109 -6.67 -24.67 3.28
CA GLU A 109 -5.99 -25.43 2.22
C GLU A 109 -4.69 -24.80 1.69
N PRO A 110 -4.60 -23.45 1.53
CA PRO A 110 -3.36 -22.82 1.08
C PRO A 110 -2.18 -22.99 2.06
N VAL A 111 -2.40 -23.40 3.31
CA VAL A 111 -1.34 -23.52 4.32
C VAL A 111 -0.44 -24.73 4.04
N HIS A 112 0.76 -24.45 3.51
CA HIS A 112 1.75 -25.47 3.17
C HIS A 112 2.52 -26.03 4.39
N ASP A 113 2.71 -25.25 5.46
CA ASP A 113 3.38 -25.68 6.71
C ASP A 113 2.46 -25.52 7.93
N ARG A 114 1.59 -26.52 8.12
CA ARG A 114 0.58 -26.53 9.19
C ARG A 114 1.17 -26.50 10.61
N LYS A 115 2.47 -26.76 10.79
CA LYS A 115 3.13 -26.71 12.12
C LYS A 115 3.32 -25.28 12.63
N ARG A 116 3.21 -24.28 11.76
CA ARG A 116 3.32 -22.86 12.10
C ARG A 116 1.99 -22.24 12.52
N PHE A 117 0.92 -23.00 12.39
CA PHE A 117 -0.45 -22.58 12.68
C PHE A 117 -0.81 -22.95 14.11
N VAL A 118 -1.65 -22.14 14.75
CA VAL A 118 -2.37 -22.59 15.94
C VAL A 118 -3.18 -23.84 15.58
N ASP A 119 -3.20 -24.82 16.49
CA ASP A 119 -4.02 -26.02 16.31
C ASP A 119 -5.49 -25.67 16.53
N TYR A 120 -6.16 -25.28 15.45
CA TYR A 120 -7.61 -25.07 15.40
C TYR A 120 -8.34 -26.42 15.38
N SER A 121 -8.19 -27.18 16.46
CA SER A 121 -8.91 -28.44 16.69
C SER A 121 -10.40 -28.19 16.93
N ASP A 122 -11.21 -29.25 16.86
CA ASP A 122 -12.68 -29.16 16.79
C ASP A 122 -13.30 -28.24 17.86
N GLY A 123 -13.82 -27.10 17.42
CA GLY A 123 -14.54 -26.14 18.26
C GLY A 123 -14.10 -24.70 18.07
N ASP A 124 -12.84 -24.46 17.66
CA ASP A 124 -12.34 -23.09 17.50
C ASP A 124 -12.97 -22.40 16.29
N THR A 125 -13.57 -21.23 16.55
CA THR A 125 -14.24 -20.41 15.53
C THR A 125 -13.48 -19.13 15.21
N GLU A 126 -12.39 -18.84 15.93
CA GLU A 126 -11.63 -17.60 15.75
C GLU A 126 -10.29 -17.89 15.08
N LEU A 127 -10.10 -17.35 13.86
CA LEU A 127 -8.81 -17.33 13.21
C LEU A 127 -8.00 -16.14 13.73
N SER A 128 -6.78 -16.40 14.20
CA SER A 128 -5.90 -15.36 14.71
C SER A 128 -5.43 -14.46 13.56
N ALA A 129 -5.21 -13.17 13.82
CA ALA A 129 -4.72 -12.25 12.78
C ALA A 129 -3.36 -12.68 12.16
N PRO A 130 -2.38 -13.21 12.92
CA PRO A 130 -1.15 -13.77 12.34
C PRO A 130 -1.41 -14.94 11.39
N ASP A 131 -2.34 -15.83 11.74
CA ASP A 131 -2.68 -17.00 10.94
C ASP A 131 -3.46 -16.62 9.69
N ALA A 132 -4.43 -15.70 9.80
CA ALA A 132 -5.14 -15.14 8.65
C ALA A 132 -4.15 -14.51 7.64
N ARG A 133 -3.18 -13.72 8.12
CA ARG A 133 -2.09 -13.19 7.29
C ARG A 133 -1.24 -14.28 6.64
N LEU A 134 -0.97 -15.38 7.34
CA LEU A 134 -0.20 -16.49 6.79
C LEU A 134 -0.98 -17.25 5.70
N VAL A 135 -2.30 -17.44 5.85
CA VAL A 135 -3.15 -17.98 4.77
C VAL A 135 -3.09 -17.09 3.54
N ILE A 136 -3.29 -15.78 3.71
CA ILE A 136 -3.25 -14.81 2.61
C ILE A 136 -1.89 -14.89 1.92
N ALA A 137 -0.77 -14.83 2.65
CA ALA A 137 0.56 -14.93 2.07
C ALA A 137 0.77 -16.24 1.27
N ASN A 138 0.35 -17.39 1.82
CA ASN A 138 0.52 -18.67 1.14
C ASN A 138 -0.37 -18.76 -0.11
N SER A 139 -1.59 -18.22 -0.09
CA SER A 139 -2.46 -18.16 -1.27
C SER A 139 -1.87 -17.32 -2.40
N GLU A 140 -0.96 -16.39 -2.07
CA GLU A 140 -0.22 -15.54 -3.01
C GLU A 140 1.14 -16.16 -3.40
N GLY A 141 1.41 -17.39 -2.98
CA GLY A 141 2.66 -18.11 -3.24
C GLY A 141 3.85 -17.72 -2.35
N TYR A 142 3.61 -17.00 -1.26
CA TYR A 142 4.66 -16.60 -0.30
C TYR A 142 4.59 -17.42 0.99
N ALA A 143 5.68 -18.10 1.31
CA ALA A 143 5.77 -18.95 2.51
C ALA A 143 5.68 -18.22 3.86
N LEU A 144 5.82 -16.89 3.88
CA LEU A 144 5.82 -16.05 5.09
C LEU A 144 5.10 -14.73 4.82
N TRP A 145 4.29 -14.29 5.79
CA TRP A 145 3.65 -12.97 5.76
C TRP A 145 4.65 -11.84 5.55
N SER A 146 5.78 -11.83 6.26
CA SER A 146 6.78 -10.77 6.13
C SER A 146 7.33 -10.62 4.70
N LYS A 147 7.40 -11.71 3.93
CA LYS A 147 7.80 -11.68 2.52
C LYS A 147 6.71 -11.09 1.64
N TYR A 148 5.46 -11.49 1.87
CA TYR A 148 4.32 -10.94 1.14
C TYR A 148 4.09 -9.46 1.46
N GLU A 149 4.16 -9.07 2.73
CA GLU A 149 4.05 -7.68 3.16
C GLU A 149 5.16 -6.82 2.53
N SER A 150 6.40 -7.32 2.50
CA SER A 150 7.50 -6.61 1.83
C SER A 150 7.21 -6.42 0.34
N TYR A 151 6.67 -7.44 -0.33
CA TYR A 151 6.25 -7.35 -1.74
C TYR A 151 5.15 -6.31 -1.94
N VAL A 152 4.09 -6.34 -1.13
CA VAL A 152 2.95 -5.41 -1.19
C VAL A 152 3.40 -3.95 -1.00
N ARG A 153 4.46 -3.72 -0.21
CA ARG A 153 5.02 -2.39 0.05
C ARG A 153 6.04 -1.91 -1.00
N LEU A 154 6.41 -2.73 -1.99
CA LEU A 154 7.27 -2.28 -3.09
C LEU A 154 6.57 -1.18 -3.91
N ASP A 155 7.34 -0.37 -4.63
CA ASP A 155 6.78 0.55 -5.63
C ASP A 155 5.87 -0.23 -6.62
N PRO A 156 4.67 0.29 -6.96
CA PRO A 156 3.74 -0.41 -7.85
C PRO A 156 4.36 -0.81 -9.20
N VAL A 157 5.27 -0.01 -9.77
CA VAL A 157 5.96 -0.33 -11.03
C VAL A 157 6.88 -1.54 -10.86
N VAL A 158 7.53 -1.67 -9.69
CA VAL A 158 8.36 -2.84 -9.37
C VAL A 158 7.49 -4.09 -9.19
N ARG A 159 6.30 -3.96 -8.57
CA ARG A 159 5.34 -5.07 -8.48
C ARG A 159 4.86 -5.50 -9.86
N ASP A 160 4.47 -4.54 -10.71
CA ASP A 160 4.05 -4.79 -12.09
C ASP A 160 5.15 -5.54 -12.88
N LEU A 161 6.41 -5.17 -12.69
CA LEU A 161 7.57 -5.86 -13.27
C LEU A 161 7.72 -7.30 -12.76
N ILE A 162 7.59 -7.53 -11.45
CA ILE A 162 7.68 -8.87 -10.86
C ILE A 162 6.57 -9.78 -11.40
N VAL A 163 5.33 -9.27 -11.50
CA VAL A 163 4.20 -10.00 -12.07
C VAL A 163 4.46 -10.36 -13.53
N ALA A 164 4.86 -9.38 -14.36
CA ALA A 164 5.16 -9.62 -15.77
C ALA A 164 6.28 -10.67 -15.97
N ILE A 165 7.31 -10.68 -15.11
CA ILE A 165 8.36 -11.71 -15.14
C ILE A 165 7.81 -13.09 -14.78
N ARG A 166 6.96 -13.19 -13.76
CA ARG A 166 6.36 -14.47 -13.33
C ARG A 166 5.47 -15.08 -14.41
N GLU A 167 4.71 -14.24 -15.10
CA GLU A 167 3.79 -14.65 -16.17
C GLU A 167 4.48 -14.83 -17.54
N GLY A 168 5.78 -14.50 -17.65
CA GLY A 168 6.53 -14.59 -18.91
C GLY A 168 6.14 -13.52 -19.94
N GLU A 169 5.53 -12.41 -19.51
CA GLU A 169 5.09 -11.30 -20.36
C GLU A 169 6.27 -10.39 -20.76
N HIS A 170 7.15 -10.89 -21.63
CA HIS A 170 8.37 -10.17 -22.02
C HIS A 170 8.12 -8.78 -22.62
N ASP A 171 7.00 -8.56 -23.33
CA ASP A 171 6.68 -7.25 -23.89
C ASP A 171 6.24 -6.24 -22.82
N THR A 172 5.50 -6.70 -21.80
CA THR A 172 5.16 -5.90 -20.62
C THR A 172 6.44 -5.48 -19.87
N VAL A 173 7.36 -6.42 -19.66
CA VAL A 173 8.67 -6.14 -19.04
C VAL A 173 9.43 -5.05 -19.81
N ARG A 174 9.59 -5.20 -21.14
CA ARG A 174 10.27 -4.18 -21.97
C ARG A 174 9.58 -2.83 -21.89
N SER A 175 8.26 -2.80 -21.93
CA SER A 175 7.45 -1.58 -21.84
C SER A 175 7.66 -0.84 -20.51
N ILE A 176 7.73 -1.57 -19.40
CA ILE A 176 7.99 -1.00 -18.07
C ILE A 176 9.42 -0.44 -17.99
N LEU A 177 10.41 -1.21 -18.42
CA LEU A 177 11.82 -0.80 -18.37
C LEU A 177 12.09 0.42 -19.27
N ALA A 178 11.45 0.52 -20.43
CA ALA A 178 11.60 1.67 -21.33
C ALA A 178 10.97 2.97 -20.79
N LYS A 179 10.01 2.88 -19.87
CA LYS A 179 9.32 4.04 -19.27
C LYS A 179 9.95 4.50 -17.96
N THR A 180 10.88 3.72 -17.41
CA THR A 180 11.58 4.08 -16.18
C THR A 180 12.79 4.95 -16.58
N PRO A 181 12.86 6.21 -16.09
CA PRO A 181 13.93 7.14 -16.45
C PRO A 181 15.30 6.73 -15.88
#